data_AF-A0ABD0NQU5-F1
#
_entry.id   AF-A0ABD0NQU5-F1
#
_cell.length_a   1.000
_cell.length_b   1.000
_cell.length_c   1.000
_cell.angle_alpha   90.00
_cell.angle_beta   90.00
_cell.angle_gamma   90.00
#
_symmetry.space_group_name_H-M   'P 1'
#
loop_
_entity.id
_entity.type
_entity.pdbx_description
1 polymer ?
#
loop_
_entity_poly.entity_id
_entity_poly.type
_entity_poly.pdbx_seq_one_letter_code
_entity_poly.pdbx_strand_id
1 'polypeptide(L)'
;SELERWRSEQDSRYTSRMCECVVVRVAPELGERITLSGDKALIEDIFPEIGDVMCNSVNAGWNHDSTHVIRFPLNGYCHLNSVQ
;
A
#
# COMPACT_ATOMS: atom_id res chain seq x y z
N SER A 1 8.86 15.56 36.00
CA SER A 1 10.22 16.12 35.78
C SER A 1 10.54 16.12 34.29
N GLU A 2 11.60 16.80 33.84
CA GLU A 2 11.98 16.81 32.43
C GLU A 2 12.41 15.42 31.92
N LEU A 3 13.02 14.62 32.80
CA LEU A 3 13.37 13.22 32.55
C LEU A 3 12.14 12.32 32.31
N GLU A 4 11.06 12.54 33.07
CA GLU A 4 9.82 11.77 32.91
C GLU A 4 9.11 12.10 31.60
N ARG A 5 9.14 13.37 31.18
CA ARG A 5 8.61 13.80 29.87
C ARG A 5 9.39 13.16 28.73
N TRP A 6 10.72 13.19 28.78
CA TRP A 6 11.59 12.56 27.77
C TRP A 6 11.37 11.03 27.68
N ARG A 7 11.22 10.34 28.82
CA ARG A 7 10.90 8.90 28.84
C ARG A 7 9.53 8.61 28.22
N SER A 8 8.51 9.39 28.55
CA SER A 8 7.16 9.23 27.98
C SER A 8 7.15 9.46 26.46
N GLU A 9 7.88 10.47 25.99
CA GLU A 9 8.04 10.73 24.55
C GLU A 9 8.80 9.61 23.83
N GLN A 10 9.82 9.01 24.43
CA GLN A 10 10.55 7.87 23.86
C GLN A 10 9.66 6.63 23.73
N ASP A 11 8.92 6.28 24.79
CA ASP A 11 7.98 5.15 24.77
C ASP A 11 6.83 5.38 23.76
N SER A 12 6.36 6.63 23.65
CA SER A 12 5.38 7.00 22.63
C SER A 12 5.94 6.88 21.21
N ARG A 13 7.19 7.30 20.96
CA ARG A 13 7.82 7.16 19.64
C ARG A 13 8.03 5.70 19.24
N TYR A 14 8.32 4.82 20.20
CA TYR A 14 8.48 3.39 19.93
C TYR A 14 7.15 2.74 19.56
N THR A 15 6.06 3.10 20.26
CA THR A 15 4.71 2.59 19.99
C THR A 15 4.04 3.27 18.79
N SER A 16 4.45 4.48 18.44
CA SER A 16 3.90 5.31 17.37
C SER A 16 4.78 5.35 16.11
N ARG A 17 5.60 4.31 15.83
CA ARG A 17 6.27 4.26 14.53
C ARG A 17 5.20 4.11 13.45
N MET A 18 4.88 5.24 12.81
CA MET A 18 4.07 5.27 11.59
C MET A 18 4.90 4.59 10.51
N CYS A 19 4.50 3.36 10.16
CA CYS A 19 5.11 2.60 9.10
C CYS A 19 4.12 2.53 7.94
N GLU A 20 4.58 2.99 6.79
CA GLU A 20 3.90 2.82 5.53
C GLU A 20 4.16 1.41 5.02
N CYS A 21 3.10 0.67 4.72
CA CYS A 21 3.17 -0.75 4.40
C CYS A 21 2.31 -1.07 3.18
N VAL A 22 2.88 -1.83 2.24
CA VAL A 22 2.15 -2.42 1.11
C VAL A 22 2.41 -3.92 1.10
N VAL A 23 1.36 -4.70 0.94
CA VAL A 23 1.43 -6.15 0.75
C VAL A 23 1.47 -6.45 -0.73
N VAL A 24 2.55 -7.09 -1.17
CA VAL A 24 2.70 -7.61 -2.54
C VAL A 24 2.42 -9.11 -2.52
N ARG A 25 1.44 -9.55 -3.32
CA ARG A 25 1.17 -10.96 -3.54
C ARG A 25 1.47 -11.30 -4.99
N VAL A 26 2.34 -12.28 -5.19
CA VAL A 26 2.69 -12.83 -6.52
C VAL A 26 2.12 -14.24 -6.64
N ALA A 27 1.39 -14.51 -7.72
CA ALA A 27 0.89 -15.85 -8.06
C ALA A 27 1.51 -16.34 -9.37
N PRO A 28 2.21 -17.50 -9.39
CA PRO A 28 2.91 -18.00 -10.57
C PRO A 28 1.98 -18.79 -11.50
N GLU A 29 1.01 -18.13 -12.14
CA GLU A 29 0.08 -18.77 -13.09
C GLU A 29 0.64 -18.78 -14.53
N LEU A 30 -0.21 -18.82 -15.57
CA LEU A 30 0.17 -18.71 -17.00
C LEU A 30 0.60 -17.28 -17.36
N GLY A 31 1.60 -16.79 -16.64
CA GLY A 31 1.90 -15.37 -16.42
C GLY A 31 1.82 -15.09 -14.92
N GLU A 32 2.83 -14.42 -14.36
CA GLU A 32 2.75 -14.01 -12.97
C GLU A 32 1.59 -13.03 -12.79
N ARG A 33 0.84 -13.15 -11.70
CA ARG A 33 -0.14 -12.14 -11.30
C ARG A 33 0.35 -11.45 -10.05
N ILE A 34 0.51 -10.14 -10.13
CA ILE A 34 0.96 -9.30 -9.03
C ILE A 34 -0.23 -8.51 -8.53
N THR A 35 -0.55 -8.66 -7.25
CA THR A 35 -1.61 -7.89 -6.59
C THR A 35 -1.09 -7.12 -5.39
N LEU A 36 -1.49 -5.86 -5.26
CA LEU A 36 -1.11 -4.97 -4.16
C LEU A 36 -2.27 -4.77 -3.18
N SER A 37 -1.96 -4.63 -1.89
CA SER A 37 -2.91 -4.18 -0.86
C SER A 37 -2.23 -3.18 0.07
N GLY A 38 -2.87 -2.07 0.38
CA GLY A 38 -2.27 -0.99 1.16
C GLY A 38 -3.00 0.33 0.98
N ASP A 39 -2.40 1.40 1.49
CA ASP A 39 -2.88 2.77 1.31
C ASP A 39 -2.78 3.18 -0.17
N LYS A 40 -3.82 3.82 -0.70
CA LYS A 40 -3.88 4.22 -2.11
C LYS A 40 -2.91 5.33 -2.45
N ALA A 41 -2.75 6.33 -1.58
CA ALA A 41 -1.83 7.44 -1.83
C ALA A 41 -0.39 6.93 -1.88
N LEU A 42 -0.03 6.05 -0.95
CA LEU A 42 1.28 5.38 -0.97
C LEU A 42 1.50 4.55 -2.24
N ILE A 43 0.50 3.79 -2.68
CA ILE A 43 0.60 2.96 -3.88
C ILE A 43 0.72 3.83 -5.15
N GLU A 44 -0.01 4.95 -5.23
CA GLU A 44 0.08 5.92 -6.32
C GLU A 44 1.44 6.64 -6.35
N ASP A 45 1.99 6.98 -5.17
CA ASP A 45 3.33 7.57 -5.07
C ASP A 45 4.42 6.62 -5.59
N ILE A 46 4.26 5.30 -5.40
CA ILE A 46 5.20 4.27 -5.88
C ILE A 46 4.94 3.94 -7.36
N PHE A 47 3.68 3.87 -7.78
CA PHE A 47 3.23 3.51 -9.13
C PHE A 47 2.31 4.62 -9.68
N PRO A 48 2.84 5.74 -10.17
CA PRO A 48 2.03 6.87 -10.61
C PRO A 48 1.15 6.56 -11.81
N GLU A 49 1.49 5.55 -12.61
CA GLU A 49 0.74 5.15 -13.80
C GLU A 49 -0.65 4.58 -13.50
N ILE A 50 -0.93 4.22 -12.23
CA ILE A 50 -2.20 3.60 -11.82
C ILE A 50 -3.13 4.53 -11.02
N GLY A 51 -2.72 5.78 -10.75
CA GLY A 51 -3.50 6.73 -9.93
C GLY A 51 -4.93 6.97 -10.44
N ASP A 52 -5.07 7.25 -11.74
CA ASP A 52 -6.39 7.46 -12.38
C ASP A 52 -7.27 6.21 -12.33
N VAL A 53 -6.68 5.02 -12.42
CA VAL A 53 -7.42 3.75 -12.37
C VAL A 53 -7.96 3.49 -10.97
N MET A 54 -7.14 3.74 -9.94
CA MET A 54 -7.50 3.53 -8.54
C MET A 54 -8.62 4.47 -8.08
N CYS A 55 -8.59 5.74 -8.53
CA CYS A 55 -9.60 6.74 -8.17
C CYS A 55 -10.96 6.51 -8.84
N ASN A 56 -10.98 6.05 -10.10
CA ASN A 56 -12.22 5.99 -10.89
C ASN A 56 -12.99 4.66 -10.76
N SER A 57 -12.43 3.65 -10.11
CA SER A 57 -13.01 2.29 -10.08
C SER A 57 -13.84 2.02 -8.83
N VAL A 58 -14.85 2.85 -8.56
CA VAL A 58 -15.67 2.84 -7.31
C VAL A 58 -16.40 1.50 -7.06
N ASN A 59 -16.52 0.64 -8.07
CA ASN A 59 -17.21 -0.67 -7.99
C ASN A 59 -16.29 -1.88 -8.23
N ALA A 60 -14.98 -1.70 -8.29
CA ALA A 60 -14.08 -2.82 -8.45
C ALA A 60 -13.99 -3.62 -7.14
N GLY A 61 -13.93 -4.95 -7.22
CA GLY A 61 -13.82 -5.83 -6.05
C GLY A 61 -12.51 -5.69 -5.25
N TRP A 62 -11.64 -4.76 -5.64
CA TRP A 62 -10.44 -4.36 -4.90
C TRP A 62 -10.62 -3.00 -4.19
N ASN A 63 -11.63 -2.22 -4.55
CA ASN A 63 -11.91 -0.87 -4.06
C ASN A 63 -13.04 -0.87 -3.02
N HIS A 64 -12.79 -1.48 -1.87
CA HIS A 64 -13.79 -1.60 -0.80
C HIS A 64 -13.76 -0.45 0.21
N ASP A 65 -12.67 0.32 0.25
CA ASP A 65 -12.45 1.43 1.16
C ASP A 65 -11.99 2.68 0.38
N SER A 66 -12.29 3.87 0.89
CA SER A 66 -11.88 5.12 0.27
C SER A 66 -10.37 5.32 0.33
N THR A 67 -9.72 4.87 1.41
CA THR A 67 -8.29 5.09 1.67
C THR A 67 -7.39 3.91 1.30
N HIS A 68 -7.88 2.67 1.45
CA HIS A 68 -7.11 1.46 1.19
C HIS A 68 -7.62 0.65 0.00
N VAL A 69 -6.73 -0.14 -0.58
CA VAL A 69 -7.04 -1.11 -1.63
C VAL A 69 -6.74 -2.53 -1.20
N ILE A 70 -7.51 -3.51 -1.69
CA ILE A 70 -7.32 -4.93 -1.40
C ILE A 70 -7.17 -5.71 -2.70
N ARG A 71 -6.01 -6.33 -2.91
CA ARG A 71 -5.69 -7.14 -4.11
C ARG A 71 -5.89 -6.40 -5.43
N PHE A 72 -5.44 -5.15 -5.51
CA PHE A 72 -5.37 -4.39 -6.77
C PHE A 72 -4.44 -5.11 -7.77
N PRO A 73 -4.89 -5.41 -9.01
CA PRO A 73 -4.10 -6.18 -9.96
C PRO A 73 -3.09 -5.29 -10.72
N LEU A 74 -1.88 -5.12 -10.17
CA LEU A 74 -0.85 -4.21 -10.68
C LEU A 74 -0.48 -4.50 -12.14
N ASN A 75 -0.22 -5.76 -12.47
CA ASN A 75 0.25 -6.14 -13.79
C ASN A 75 -0.83 -6.14 -14.88
N GLY A 76 -2.07 -5.77 -14.54
CA GLY A 76 -3.11 -5.42 -15.51
C GLY A 76 -3.02 -3.98 -16.02
N TYR A 77 -2.27 -3.13 -15.31
CA TYR A 77 -2.15 -1.69 -15.59
C TYR A 77 -0.70 -1.22 -15.71
N CYS A 78 0.26 -2.03 -15.28
CA CYS A 78 1.69 -1.73 -15.33
C CYS A 78 2.47 -2.92 -15.93
N HIS A 79 3.56 -2.64 -16.64
CA HIS A 79 4.41 -3.65 -17.28
C HIS A 79 5.62 -4.06 -16.42
N LEU A 80 5.43 -4.20 -15.11
CA LEU A 80 6.46 -4.61 -14.16
C LEU A 80 6.35 -6.08 -13.82
N ASN A 81 7.50 -6.72 -13.66
CA ASN A 81 7.60 -8.07 -13.09
C ASN A 81 7.85 -8.02 -11.58
N SER A 82 7.78 -9.16 -10.90
CA SER A 82 7.92 -9.23 -9.43
C SER A 82 9.31 -8.85 -8.86
N VAL A 83 10.33 -8.71 -9.70
CA VAL A 83 11.70 -8.35 -9.31
C VAL A 83 11.96 -6.84 -9.44
N GLN A 84 11.28 -6.18 -10.39
CA GLN A 84 11.39 -4.75 -10.61
C GLN A 84 10.70 -3.96 -9.50
#